data_AF-A0A7Y5KWW1-F1
#
_entry.id   AF-A0A7Y5KWW1-F1
#
_cell.length_a   1.000
_cell.length_b   1.000
_cell.length_c   1.000
_cell.angle_alpha   90.00
_cell.angle_beta   90.00
_cell.angle_gamma   90.00
#
_symmetry.space_group_name_H-M   'P 1'
#
loop_
_entity.id
_entity.type
_entity.pdbx_description
1 polymer ?
#
loop_
_entity_poly.entity_id
_entity_poly.type
_entity_poly.pdbx_seq_one_letter_code
_entity_poly.pdbx_strand_id
1 'polypeptide(L)'
;MKRSLPVALSAAAVVVVAGAWLASRRLAEGSVATAAPSAAAASASASAAVASAPPAEPHVRQSERGFDILSPVYTIDRIYRSMMGPQSMQHIPMKSDGASNDQELVWVTGLKATMVAPDGQTPMPPEYMCHVNVDIDPLAHEKSYGHPLNISGRLFTLSQGQIDVALPKGFGIPIRSDQVVDITTQVLNLNTHSDPFGVRHHVEMSALRDSAAKQPMKPLFMAGVYGLALLKGEHGHFGKEKPSHEGTGCMMGKAASDGSYVDPQGKEFTGHWIVKPGREVNRTDVTTMMNLPFDTTIHYIAVHLHPFAESLTLIDRTTGETVYSAKTRQLEGKIGLAHVDSFSSEEGVKVYKDHEYELESVYENTTGEDQDSMAVMLLYLHDKQFTRTPVATQPAAAPSSSSSAK
;
A
#
# COMPACT_ATOMS: atom_id res chain seq x y z
N MET A 1 -6.04 51.34 39.10
CA MET A 1 -6.22 51.41 37.63
C MET A 1 -4.98 50.86 36.94
N LYS A 2 -5.18 49.90 36.02
CA LYS A 2 -4.23 49.33 35.04
C LYS A 2 -2.95 48.66 35.59
N ARG A 3 -2.98 47.33 35.70
CA ARG A 3 -1.80 46.45 35.57
C ARG A 3 -1.96 45.62 34.30
N SER A 4 -0.97 45.73 33.43
CA SER A 4 -0.77 44.97 32.20
C SER A 4 -0.22 43.58 32.49
N LEU A 5 -0.84 42.55 31.90
CA LEU A 5 -0.33 41.18 31.81
C LEU A 5 0.00 40.89 30.34
N PRO A 6 1.10 40.18 30.04
CA PRO A 6 1.38 39.71 28.69
C PRO A 6 0.62 38.41 28.40
N VAL A 7 0.08 38.32 27.18
CA VAL A 7 -0.52 37.11 26.60
C VAL A 7 0.62 36.19 26.15
N ALA A 8 0.69 35.00 26.73
CA ALA A 8 1.54 33.92 26.22
C ALA A 8 0.76 33.13 25.16
N LEU A 9 1.25 33.14 23.92
CA LEU A 9 0.87 32.17 22.90
C LEU A 9 1.46 30.81 23.29
N SER A 10 0.61 29.81 23.52
CA SER A 10 1.04 28.42 23.66
C SER A 10 0.93 27.73 22.30
N ALA A 11 2.07 27.29 21.79
CA ALA A 11 2.17 26.47 20.58
C ALA A 11 1.72 25.04 20.92
N ALA A 12 0.64 24.57 20.29
CA ALA A 12 0.27 23.16 20.33
C ALA A 12 1.10 22.39 19.29
N ALA A 13 1.95 21.49 19.78
CA ALA A 13 2.73 20.57 18.97
C ALA A 13 1.81 19.49 18.38
N VAL A 14 1.82 19.36 17.06
CA VAL A 14 1.23 18.25 16.31
C VAL A 14 2.19 17.07 16.42
N VAL A 15 1.77 16.01 17.11
CA VAL A 15 2.51 14.74 17.16
C VAL A 15 2.03 13.88 15.99
N VAL A 16 2.88 13.73 14.98
CA VAL A 16 2.74 12.74 13.91
C VAL A 16 3.18 11.39 14.47
N VAL A 17 2.24 10.45 14.59
CA VAL A 17 2.54 9.08 15.03
C VAL A 17 2.96 8.27 13.81
N ALA A 18 4.27 8.04 13.69
CA ALA A 18 4.86 7.11 12.74
C ALA A 18 5.18 5.78 13.44
N GLY A 19 4.71 4.67 12.84
CA GLY A 19 5.36 3.36 12.80
C GLY A 19 5.67 2.60 14.11
N ALA A 20 5.07 1.43 14.27
CA ALA A 20 5.61 0.36 15.12
C ALA A 20 5.52 -0.99 14.39
N TRP A 21 6.66 -1.50 13.92
CA TRP A 21 6.87 -2.92 13.60
C TRP A 21 8.31 -3.27 13.91
N LEU A 22 8.58 -3.91 15.05
CA LEU A 22 9.80 -4.72 15.23
C LEU A 22 9.69 -5.67 16.44
N ALA A 23 10.29 -6.84 16.23
CA ALA A 23 10.71 -7.88 17.18
C ALA A 23 9.70 -8.98 17.58
N SER A 24 9.95 -10.22 17.13
CA SER A 24 10.81 -11.16 17.89
C SER A 24 11.04 -12.51 17.17
N ARG A 25 12.28 -13.02 17.26
CA ARG A 25 12.75 -14.36 16.82
C ARG A 25 13.46 -15.04 18.01
N ARG A 26 13.53 -16.39 17.97
CA ARG A 26 14.26 -17.39 18.83
C ARG A 26 13.36 -18.09 19.87
N LEU A 27 13.36 -19.40 20.13
CA LEU A 27 14.12 -20.64 19.78
C LEU A 27 13.08 -21.81 19.89
N ALA A 28 13.20 -23.01 19.31
CA ALA A 28 14.20 -24.03 19.66
C ALA A 28 14.13 -25.25 18.72
N GLU A 29 15.27 -25.90 18.58
CA GLU A 29 15.55 -27.13 17.83
C GLU A 29 15.15 -28.39 18.62
N GLY A 30 14.84 -29.47 17.89
CA GLY A 30 14.70 -30.82 18.42
C GLY A 30 14.76 -31.85 17.30
N SER A 31 15.93 -32.46 17.13
CA SER A 31 16.23 -33.58 16.21
C SER A 31 16.01 -34.91 16.93
N VAL A 32 15.46 -35.95 16.25
CA VAL A 32 16.02 -37.34 16.20
C VAL A 32 15.49 -38.14 14.99
N ALA A 33 16.44 -38.51 14.12
CA ALA A 33 16.70 -39.75 13.36
C ALA A 33 15.63 -40.82 13.01
N THR A 34 15.49 -41.01 11.68
CA THR A 34 15.59 -42.23 10.83
C THR A 34 14.93 -43.58 11.21
N ALA A 35 14.11 -44.10 10.27
CA ALA A 35 14.28 -45.45 9.70
C ALA A 35 13.46 -45.62 8.39
N ALA A 36 14.10 -46.17 7.36
CA ALA A 36 13.53 -46.85 6.18
C ALA A 36 14.35 -48.15 6.01
N PRO A 37 13.98 -49.16 5.19
CA PRO A 37 13.04 -49.12 4.06
C PRO A 37 12.15 -50.38 3.88
N SER A 38 11.25 -50.37 2.89
CA SER A 38 10.94 -51.56 2.08
C SER A 38 10.29 -51.16 0.75
N ALA A 39 10.76 -51.80 -0.32
CA ALA A 39 10.47 -51.51 -1.71
C ALA A 39 9.25 -52.30 -2.24
N ALA A 40 8.46 -51.68 -3.10
CA ALA A 40 7.60 -52.38 -4.05
C ALA A 40 7.43 -51.57 -5.36
N ALA A 41 8.07 -52.09 -6.40
CA ALA A 41 7.76 -52.05 -7.83
C ALA A 41 7.02 -50.85 -8.47
N ALA A 42 7.83 -50.00 -9.11
CA ALA A 42 7.74 -49.51 -10.49
C ALA A 42 6.39 -49.57 -11.26
N SER A 43 5.87 -48.39 -11.59
CA SER A 43 5.36 -48.10 -12.92
C SER A 43 5.93 -46.75 -13.39
N ALA A 44 6.97 -46.82 -14.22
CA ALA A 44 7.61 -45.63 -14.78
C ALA A 44 6.77 -45.09 -15.93
N SER A 45 5.94 -44.08 -15.66
CA SER A 45 5.57 -43.12 -16.68
C SER A 45 6.68 -42.07 -16.74
N ALA A 46 7.39 -42.01 -17.87
CA ALA A 46 8.39 -40.99 -18.11
C ALA A 46 7.68 -39.64 -18.30
N SER A 47 7.38 -38.97 -17.18
CA SER A 47 7.20 -37.52 -17.19
C SER A 47 8.57 -36.93 -17.46
N ALA A 48 8.75 -36.34 -18.63
CA ALA A 48 9.92 -35.54 -18.92
C ALA A 48 9.96 -34.41 -17.88
N ALA A 49 10.87 -34.54 -16.90
CA ALA A 49 11.24 -33.45 -16.04
C ALA A 49 11.75 -32.33 -16.95
N VAL A 50 10.92 -31.32 -17.19
CA VAL A 50 11.37 -30.05 -17.75
C VAL A 50 12.42 -29.58 -16.77
N ALA A 51 13.69 -29.63 -17.17
CA ALA A 51 14.78 -29.13 -16.37
C ALA A 51 14.46 -27.67 -16.03
N SER A 52 14.10 -27.41 -14.78
CA SER A 52 13.78 -26.07 -14.31
C SER A 52 15.01 -25.21 -14.52
N ALA A 53 14.87 -24.13 -15.29
CA ALA A 53 15.95 -23.14 -15.43
C ALA A 53 16.44 -22.73 -14.03
N PRO A 54 17.75 -22.46 -13.85
CA PRO A 54 18.26 -21.99 -12.58
C PRO A 54 17.51 -20.70 -12.16
N PRO A 55 17.32 -20.47 -10.86
CA PRO A 55 16.66 -19.26 -10.38
C PRO A 55 17.36 -18.02 -10.94
N ALA A 56 16.58 -17.06 -11.44
CA ALA A 56 17.14 -15.77 -11.83
C ALA A 56 17.60 -15.02 -10.57
N GLU A 57 18.66 -14.22 -10.65
CA GLU A 57 19.03 -13.36 -9.53
C GLU A 57 18.01 -12.21 -9.38
N PRO A 58 17.67 -11.80 -8.14
CA PRO A 58 16.92 -10.56 -7.89
C PRO A 58 17.64 -9.38 -8.54
N HIS A 59 16.88 -8.51 -9.19
CA HIS A 59 17.45 -7.38 -9.89
C HIS A 59 16.49 -6.20 -9.97
N VAL A 60 17.09 -5.07 -10.34
CA VAL A 60 16.41 -3.82 -10.66
C VAL A 60 17.02 -3.36 -11.98
N ARG A 61 16.20 -3.25 -13.02
CA ARG A 61 16.59 -2.72 -14.32
C ARG A 61 15.80 -1.45 -14.57
N GLN A 62 16.52 -0.37 -14.87
CA GLN A 62 15.88 0.87 -15.25
C GLN A 62 15.75 0.96 -16.76
N SER A 63 14.67 1.59 -17.20
CA SER A 63 14.42 1.96 -18.60
C SER A 63 13.86 3.38 -18.68
N GLU A 64 13.73 3.91 -19.89
CA GLU A 64 13.05 5.21 -20.11
C GLU A 64 11.60 5.23 -19.61
N ARG A 65 10.96 4.06 -19.45
CA ARG A 65 9.55 3.93 -19.05
C ARG A 65 9.37 3.65 -17.56
N GLY A 66 10.47 3.49 -16.81
CA GLY A 66 10.43 3.21 -15.37
C GLY A 66 11.36 2.08 -14.96
N PHE A 67 10.92 1.26 -14.00
CA PHE A 67 11.73 0.25 -13.33
C PHE A 67 11.09 -1.14 -13.48
N ASP A 68 11.93 -2.11 -13.83
CA ASP A 68 11.62 -3.54 -13.82
C ASP A 68 12.36 -4.16 -12.63
N ILE A 69 11.60 -4.71 -11.68
CA ILE A 69 12.10 -5.25 -10.42
C ILE A 69 11.69 -6.70 -10.29
N LEU A 70 12.66 -7.55 -9.95
CA LEU A 70 12.41 -8.95 -9.65
C LEU A 70 12.76 -9.23 -8.17
N SER A 71 11.75 -9.60 -7.37
CA SER A 71 11.90 -9.86 -5.94
C SER A 71 12.74 -11.08 -5.63
N PRO A 72 13.28 -11.30 -4.42
CA PRO A 72 13.78 -12.61 -4.00
C PRO A 72 12.77 -13.74 -4.23
N VAL A 73 13.27 -14.98 -4.31
CA VAL A 73 12.42 -16.19 -4.32
C VAL A 73 11.92 -16.48 -2.92
N TYR A 74 10.63 -16.71 -2.78
CA TYR A 74 9.94 -17.13 -1.56
C TYR A 74 9.51 -18.58 -1.67
N THR A 75 9.62 -19.32 -0.58
CA THR A 75 9.11 -20.69 -0.50
C THR A 75 7.69 -20.69 0.04
N ILE A 76 6.76 -21.30 -0.69
CA ILE A 76 5.45 -21.70 -0.18
C ILE A 76 5.58 -23.12 0.35
N ASP A 77 5.50 -23.30 1.66
CA ASP A 77 5.62 -24.60 2.34
C ASP A 77 4.39 -24.98 3.19
N ARG A 78 3.43 -24.06 3.32
CA ARG A 78 2.21 -24.20 4.12
C ARG A 78 1.19 -23.11 3.75
N ILE A 79 0.05 -23.13 4.42
CA ILE A 79 -0.92 -22.03 4.39
C ILE A 79 -0.34 -20.78 5.07
N TYR A 80 -0.30 -19.69 4.32
CA TYR A 80 0.02 -18.36 4.83
C TYR A 80 -1.24 -17.51 4.71
N ARG A 81 -1.89 -17.23 5.85
CA ARG A 81 -2.97 -16.24 5.93
C ARG A 81 -2.41 -14.83 5.77
N SER A 82 -3.29 -13.83 5.68
CA SER A 82 -2.89 -12.44 5.48
C SER A 82 -1.78 -12.02 6.46
N MET A 83 -0.78 -11.29 5.94
CA MET A 83 0.40 -10.81 6.68
C MET A 83 1.32 -11.88 7.29
N MET A 84 1.04 -13.18 7.12
CA MET A 84 1.84 -14.26 7.73
C MET A 84 2.91 -14.86 6.80
N GLY A 85 2.87 -14.55 5.51
CA GLY A 85 3.77 -15.14 4.53
C GLY A 85 5.17 -14.51 4.52
N PRO A 86 6.16 -15.19 3.92
CA PRO A 86 7.47 -14.62 3.65
C PRO A 86 7.39 -13.26 2.94
N GLN A 87 8.24 -12.33 3.37
CA GLN A 87 8.31 -10.99 2.81
C GLN A 87 9.76 -10.51 2.72
N SER A 88 10.01 -9.54 1.84
CA SER A 88 11.26 -8.79 1.79
C SER A 88 11.03 -7.37 1.30
N MET A 89 12.01 -6.51 1.54
CA MET A 89 12.05 -5.14 1.07
C MET A 89 13.27 -4.93 0.17
N GLN A 90 13.10 -4.21 -0.93
CA GLN A 90 14.17 -3.74 -1.80
C GLN A 90 14.18 -2.22 -1.84
N HIS A 91 15.36 -1.63 -1.69
CA HIS A 91 15.58 -0.18 -1.77
C HIS A 91 15.98 0.20 -3.18
N ILE A 92 15.20 1.05 -3.83
CA ILE A 92 15.32 1.40 -5.24
C ILE A 92 15.70 2.87 -5.36
N PRO A 93 16.97 3.21 -5.67
CA PRO A 93 17.34 4.57 -6.00
C PRO A 93 16.62 5.03 -7.27
N MET A 94 16.02 6.22 -7.25
CA MET A 94 15.32 6.80 -8.40
C MET A 94 16.24 7.46 -9.43
N LYS A 95 17.53 7.56 -9.09
CA LYS A 95 18.57 8.16 -9.93
C LYS A 95 18.80 7.27 -11.14
N SER A 96 18.91 7.87 -12.33
CA SER A 96 19.37 7.11 -13.50
C SER A 96 20.88 7.07 -13.60
N ASP A 97 21.37 5.94 -14.10
CA ASP A 97 22.76 5.78 -14.49
C ASP A 97 23.16 6.91 -15.46
N GLY A 98 24.19 7.67 -15.08
CA GLY A 98 24.71 8.77 -15.88
C GLY A 98 23.93 10.09 -15.84
N ALA A 99 22.92 10.25 -14.97
CA ALA A 99 22.26 11.54 -14.78
C ALA A 99 23.22 12.61 -14.24
N SER A 100 23.27 13.77 -14.88
CA SER A 100 24.06 14.93 -14.45
C SER A 100 23.32 15.83 -13.45
N ASN A 101 21.99 15.70 -13.34
CA ASN A 101 21.18 16.39 -12.35
C ASN A 101 20.61 15.35 -11.37
N ASP A 102 21.07 15.41 -10.13
CA ASP A 102 20.69 14.46 -9.10
C ASP A 102 19.26 14.71 -8.58
N GLN A 103 18.66 15.85 -8.93
CA GLN A 103 17.46 16.37 -8.28
C GLN A 103 16.27 16.61 -9.23
N GLU A 104 16.23 15.89 -10.35
CA GLU A 104 15.14 15.99 -11.31
C GLU A 104 13.81 15.50 -10.72
N LEU A 105 12.71 16.16 -11.09
CA LEU A 105 11.36 15.71 -10.81
C LEU A 105 11.01 14.47 -11.66
N VAL A 106 10.49 13.44 -11.01
CA VAL A 106 10.02 12.19 -11.61
C VAL A 106 8.55 11.99 -11.22
N TRP A 107 7.73 11.69 -12.21
CA TRP A 107 6.31 11.39 -12.05
C TRP A 107 6.11 9.88 -12.03
N VAL A 108 5.77 9.31 -10.86
CA VAL A 108 5.35 7.90 -10.81
C VAL A 108 3.91 7.82 -11.30
N THR A 109 3.66 7.00 -12.31
CA THR A 109 2.39 6.98 -13.06
C THR A 109 1.64 5.66 -12.95
N GLY A 110 2.28 4.62 -12.43
CA GLY A 110 1.62 3.33 -12.25
C GLY A 110 2.53 2.28 -11.68
N LEU A 111 1.93 1.15 -11.34
CA LEU A 111 2.58 -0.02 -10.78
C LEU A 111 1.85 -1.26 -11.26
N LYS A 112 2.58 -2.31 -11.58
CA LYS A 112 2.02 -3.63 -11.87
C LYS A 112 2.86 -4.70 -11.21
N ALA A 113 2.20 -5.72 -10.69
CA ALA A 113 2.87 -6.88 -10.13
C ALA A 113 2.30 -8.16 -10.72
N THR A 114 3.18 -9.10 -11.03
CA THR A 114 2.80 -10.45 -11.44
C THR A 114 3.56 -11.47 -10.62
N MET A 115 2.94 -12.62 -10.37
CA MET A 115 3.60 -13.75 -9.74
C MET A 115 4.31 -14.56 -10.81
N VAL A 116 5.56 -14.91 -10.57
CA VAL A 116 6.37 -15.76 -11.47
C VAL A 116 7.13 -16.81 -10.67
N ALA A 117 7.59 -17.85 -11.36
CA ALA A 117 8.40 -18.92 -10.79
C ALA A 117 9.83 -18.41 -10.48
N PRO A 118 10.71 -19.23 -9.87
CA PRO A 118 12.07 -18.81 -9.51
C PRO A 118 12.90 -18.31 -10.70
N ASP A 119 12.62 -18.79 -11.92
CA ASP A 119 13.25 -18.36 -13.17
C ASP A 119 12.93 -16.90 -13.56
N GLY A 120 11.95 -16.27 -12.91
CA GLY A 120 11.54 -14.89 -13.17
C GLY A 120 10.70 -14.71 -14.44
N GLN A 121 10.27 -15.78 -15.11
CA GLN A 121 9.58 -15.72 -16.40
C GLN A 121 8.30 -16.56 -16.43
N THR A 122 8.32 -17.75 -15.84
CA THR A 122 7.17 -18.67 -15.88
C THR A 122 6.04 -18.08 -15.03
N PRO A 123 4.87 -17.77 -15.59
CA PRO A 123 3.77 -17.18 -14.82
C PRO A 123 3.30 -18.11 -13.71
N MET A 124 3.04 -17.54 -12.54
CA MET A 124 2.44 -18.22 -11.39
C MET A 124 1.07 -17.60 -11.07
N PRO A 125 0.17 -18.36 -10.43
CA PRO A 125 -1.12 -17.86 -10.02
C PRO A 125 -1.02 -16.56 -9.18
N PRO A 126 -1.81 -15.51 -9.50
CA PRO A 126 -1.81 -14.26 -8.72
C PRO A 126 -2.37 -14.44 -7.30
N GLU A 127 -3.02 -15.58 -7.00
CA GLU A 127 -3.47 -15.93 -5.64
C GLU A 127 -2.33 -16.08 -4.63
N TYR A 128 -1.08 -16.18 -5.10
CA TYR A 128 0.11 -16.19 -4.24
C TYR A 128 0.63 -14.79 -3.86
N MET A 129 0.03 -13.73 -4.40
CA MET A 129 0.38 -12.35 -4.06
C MET A 129 -0.41 -11.90 -2.83
N CYS A 130 0.28 -11.58 -1.72
CA CYS A 130 -0.36 -10.91 -0.59
C CYS A 130 -0.45 -9.42 -0.91
N HIS A 131 0.70 -8.77 -0.98
CA HIS A 131 0.77 -7.38 -1.40
C HIS A 131 2.13 -6.98 -1.98
N VAL A 132 2.08 -5.97 -2.84
CA VAL A 132 3.25 -5.17 -3.23
C VAL A 132 3.02 -3.75 -2.78
N ASN A 133 3.89 -3.26 -1.90
CA ASN A 133 3.84 -1.90 -1.39
C ASN A 133 5.01 -1.10 -1.96
N VAL A 134 4.72 0.12 -2.39
CA VAL A 134 5.73 1.09 -2.82
C VAL A 134 5.68 2.25 -1.84
N ASP A 135 6.77 2.44 -1.11
CA ASP A 135 6.89 3.39 -0.02
C ASP A 135 8.04 4.38 -0.28
N ILE A 136 7.94 5.55 0.35
CA ILE A 136 9.00 6.55 0.46
C ILE A 136 9.10 7.00 1.92
N ASP A 137 10.25 7.56 2.29
CA ASP A 137 10.37 8.30 3.54
C ASP A 137 9.68 9.67 3.40
N PRO A 138 8.54 9.91 4.09
CA PRO A 138 7.81 11.17 3.97
C PRO A 138 8.62 12.37 4.50
N LEU A 139 9.46 12.20 5.52
CA LEU A 139 10.26 13.28 6.08
C LEU A 139 11.40 13.67 5.14
N ALA A 140 12.08 12.68 4.56
CA ALA A 140 13.08 12.94 3.52
C ALA A 140 12.44 13.59 2.30
N HIS A 141 11.22 13.16 1.94
CA HIS A 141 10.47 13.72 0.84
C HIS A 141 10.12 15.19 1.07
N GLU A 142 9.47 15.56 2.19
CA GLU A 142 9.17 16.95 2.54
C GLU A 142 10.42 17.83 2.55
N LYS A 143 11.50 17.35 3.21
CA LYS A 143 12.78 18.07 3.28
C LYS A 143 13.33 18.40 1.90
N SER A 144 13.13 17.51 0.93
CA SER A 144 13.63 17.70 -0.42
C SER A 144 12.89 18.80 -1.22
N TYR A 145 11.66 19.14 -0.83
CA TYR A 145 10.90 20.25 -1.42
C TYR A 145 10.99 21.55 -0.62
N GLY A 146 11.47 21.50 0.62
CA GLY A 146 11.70 22.67 1.47
C GLY A 146 10.43 23.24 2.12
N HIS A 147 9.31 22.53 2.05
CA HIS A 147 8.05 22.85 2.71
C HIS A 147 7.25 21.56 2.99
N PRO A 148 6.30 21.57 3.95
CA PRO A 148 5.41 20.44 4.18
C PRO A 148 4.62 20.08 2.92
N LEU A 149 4.38 18.78 2.71
CA LEU A 149 3.62 18.24 1.59
C LEU A 149 2.51 17.35 2.11
N ASN A 150 1.38 17.33 1.42
CA ASN A 150 0.27 16.44 1.78
C ASN A 150 0.55 15.03 1.25
N ILE A 151 1.63 14.37 1.66
CA ILE A 151 2.03 13.07 1.12
C ILE A 151 1.95 11.97 2.16
N SER A 152 1.38 10.82 1.77
CA SER A 152 1.54 9.58 2.51
C SER A 152 2.88 8.93 2.16
N GLY A 153 3.55 8.33 3.15
CA GLY A 153 4.74 7.52 2.88
C GLY A 153 4.46 6.35 1.92
N ARG A 154 3.21 5.86 1.86
CA ARG A 154 2.77 4.84 0.91
C ARG A 154 2.36 5.49 -0.42
N LEU A 155 3.02 5.12 -1.51
CA LEU A 155 2.65 5.55 -2.87
C LEU A 155 1.61 4.61 -3.50
N PHE A 156 1.86 3.30 -3.46
CA PHE A 156 0.96 2.29 -4.03
C PHE A 156 0.92 1.04 -3.17
N THR A 157 -0.25 0.40 -3.12
CA THR A 157 -0.43 -0.97 -2.64
C THR A 157 -1.14 -1.75 -3.73
N LEU A 158 -0.59 -2.88 -4.12
CA LEU A 158 -1.27 -3.92 -4.91
C LEU A 158 -1.56 -5.10 -4.02
N SER A 159 -2.63 -5.83 -4.32
CA SER A 159 -3.00 -7.05 -3.60
C SER A 159 -3.82 -7.99 -4.48
N GLN A 160 -4.19 -9.14 -3.95
CA GLN A 160 -5.09 -10.05 -4.65
C GLN A 160 -6.34 -9.31 -5.17
N GLY A 161 -6.72 -9.58 -6.42
CA GLY A 161 -7.85 -8.94 -7.09
C GLY A 161 -7.57 -7.55 -7.71
N GLN A 162 -6.48 -6.86 -7.32
CA GLN A 162 -6.01 -5.65 -7.99
C GLN A 162 -4.48 -5.68 -8.12
N ILE A 163 -4.00 -6.17 -9.25
CA ILE A 163 -2.57 -6.43 -9.52
C ILE A 163 -1.88 -5.34 -10.33
N ASP A 164 -2.61 -4.29 -10.69
CA ASP A 164 -2.08 -3.14 -11.39
C ASP A 164 -2.79 -1.84 -11.00
N VAL A 165 -2.08 -0.75 -11.20
CA VAL A 165 -2.51 0.64 -11.07
C VAL A 165 -1.95 1.41 -12.25
N ALA A 166 -2.83 2.12 -12.96
CA ALA A 166 -2.46 3.09 -13.99
C ALA A 166 -3.17 4.41 -13.70
N LEU A 167 -2.42 5.43 -13.30
CA LEU A 167 -2.97 6.75 -13.05
C LEU A 167 -3.46 7.36 -14.38
N PRO A 168 -4.52 8.21 -14.36
CA PRO A 168 -5.04 8.83 -15.56
C PRO A 168 -3.97 9.62 -16.32
N LYS A 169 -4.14 9.73 -17.64
CA LYS A 169 -3.19 10.45 -18.50
C LYS A 169 -2.98 11.88 -17.99
N GLY A 170 -1.72 12.28 -17.92
CA GLY A 170 -1.34 13.62 -17.46
C GLY A 170 -1.31 13.77 -15.94
N PHE A 171 -1.54 12.71 -15.18
CA PHE A 171 -1.37 12.69 -13.72
C PHE A 171 -0.20 11.81 -13.29
N GLY A 172 0.38 12.12 -12.14
CA GLY A 172 1.43 11.32 -11.53
C GLY A 172 1.74 11.77 -10.11
N ILE A 173 2.38 10.90 -9.34
CA ILE A 173 2.88 11.22 -8.01
C ILE A 173 4.28 11.83 -8.16
N PRO A 174 4.49 13.08 -7.74
CA PRO A 174 5.79 13.72 -7.88
C PRO A 174 6.77 13.18 -6.84
N ILE A 175 7.91 12.66 -7.29
CA ILE A 175 9.06 12.29 -6.44
C ILE A 175 10.35 12.84 -7.06
N ARG A 176 11.43 12.92 -6.28
CA ARG A 176 12.71 13.40 -6.82
C ARG A 176 13.63 12.24 -7.15
N SER A 177 14.49 12.43 -8.16
CA SER A 177 15.44 11.41 -8.59
C SER A 177 16.51 11.08 -7.55
N ASP A 178 16.77 11.94 -6.56
CA ASP A 178 17.68 11.66 -5.44
C ASP A 178 17.02 10.85 -4.31
N GLN A 179 15.73 10.54 -4.41
CA GLN A 179 15.03 9.74 -3.42
C GLN A 179 15.22 8.24 -3.65
N VAL A 180 15.00 7.50 -2.57
CA VAL A 180 14.91 6.04 -2.57
C VAL A 180 13.45 5.67 -2.39
N VAL A 181 13.00 4.71 -3.19
CA VAL A 181 11.69 4.08 -3.10
C VAL A 181 11.87 2.68 -2.53
N ASP A 182 11.08 2.32 -1.53
CA ASP A 182 11.09 1.00 -0.93
C ASP A 182 9.98 0.16 -1.56
N ILE A 183 10.34 -1.03 -2.07
CA ILE A 183 9.39 -2.00 -2.60
C ILE A 183 9.35 -3.18 -1.65
N THR A 184 8.20 -3.35 -0.98
CA THR A 184 7.94 -4.50 -0.11
C THR A 184 7.04 -5.49 -0.82
N THR A 185 7.50 -6.73 -0.93
CA THR A 185 6.77 -7.84 -1.56
C THR A 185 6.51 -8.93 -0.52
N GLN A 186 5.27 -9.40 -0.44
CA GLN A 186 4.86 -10.46 0.48
C GLN A 186 3.99 -11.49 -0.24
N VAL A 187 4.24 -12.77 0.05
CA VAL A 187 3.47 -13.88 -0.53
C VAL A 187 2.30 -14.30 0.37
N LEU A 188 1.27 -14.84 -0.26
CA LEU A 188 0.06 -15.38 0.36
C LEU A 188 -0.08 -16.85 -0.04
N ASN A 189 -0.72 -17.67 0.77
CA ASN A 189 -1.22 -18.96 0.32
C ASN A 189 -2.42 -19.38 1.17
N LEU A 190 -3.62 -19.22 0.62
CA LEU A 190 -4.86 -19.57 1.31
C LEU A 190 -5.39 -20.97 0.98
N ASN A 191 -4.85 -21.63 -0.04
CA ASN A 191 -5.49 -22.80 -0.65
C ASN A 191 -4.58 -24.02 -0.84
N THR A 192 -3.27 -23.82 -1.02
CA THR A 192 -2.37 -24.89 -1.48
C THR A 192 -1.75 -25.64 -0.31
N HIS A 193 -1.92 -26.97 -0.27
CA HIS A 193 -1.31 -27.88 0.72
C HIS A 193 -0.27 -28.82 0.11
N SER A 194 0.23 -28.50 -1.09
CA SER A 194 1.18 -29.33 -1.84
C SER A 194 2.60 -29.30 -1.26
N ASP A 195 3.48 -30.08 -1.88
CA ASP A 195 4.92 -30.01 -1.65
C ASP A 195 5.45 -28.57 -1.78
N PRO A 196 6.50 -28.20 -1.04
CA PRO A 196 7.05 -26.85 -1.08
C PRO A 196 7.53 -26.44 -2.48
N PHE A 197 7.22 -25.21 -2.89
CA PHE A 197 7.64 -24.64 -4.17
C PHE A 197 8.04 -23.17 -4.05
N GLY A 198 8.80 -22.69 -5.04
CA GLY A 198 9.28 -21.30 -5.09
C GLY A 198 8.38 -20.40 -5.93
N VAL A 199 8.14 -19.19 -5.46
CA VAL A 199 7.48 -18.10 -6.20
C VAL A 199 8.18 -16.78 -5.95
N ARG A 200 7.99 -15.79 -6.82
CA ARG A 200 8.46 -14.42 -6.61
C ARG A 200 7.58 -13.41 -7.35
N HIS A 201 7.78 -12.14 -7.03
CA HIS A 201 7.10 -11.04 -7.69
C HIS A 201 7.98 -10.49 -8.81
N HIS A 202 7.39 -10.25 -9.97
CA HIS A 202 7.90 -9.37 -11.00
C HIS A 202 7.08 -8.08 -10.96
N VAL A 203 7.74 -6.96 -10.71
CA VAL A 203 7.14 -5.65 -10.45
C VAL A 203 7.60 -4.66 -11.50
N GLU A 204 6.65 -4.02 -12.17
CA GLU A 204 6.87 -2.97 -13.15
C GLU A 204 6.37 -1.64 -12.57
N MET A 205 7.29 -0.73 -12.22
CA MET A 205 6.93 0.62 -11.77
C MET A 205 7.07 1.60 -12.93
N SER A 206 5.95 2.18 -13.37
CA SER A 206 5.93 3.16 -14.47
C SER A 206 6.27 4.56 -13.96
N ALA A 207 7.28 5.18 -14.56
CA ALA A 207 7.74 6.50 -14.18
C ALA A 207 8.12 7.34 -15.39
N LEU A 208 7.89 8.65 -15.31
CA LEU A 208 8.19 9.62 -16.35
C LEU A 208 9.02 10.77 -15.76
N ARG A 209 10.19 11.02 -16.33
CA ARG A 209 11.00 12.21 -16.00
C ARG A 209 10.29 13.48 -16.45
N ASP A 210 10.32 14.53 -15.65
CA ASP A 210 9.65 15.80 -15.99
C ASP A 210 10.23 16.41 -17.29
N SER A 211 11.53 16.26 -17.54
CA SER A 211 12.16 16.71 -18.80
C SER A 211 11.65 15.98 -20.04
N ALA A 212 11.16 14.74 -19.88
CA ALA A 212 10.58 13.93 -20.96
C ALA A 212 9.06 14.14 -21.10
N ALA A 213 8.43 14.89 -20.20
CA ALA A 213 6.99 15.13 -20.24
C ALA A 213 6.61 16.04 -21.41
N LYS A 214 5.75 15.53 -22.31
CA LYS A 214 5.26 16.28 -23.47
C LYS A 214 4.20 17.33 -23.13
N GLN A 215 3.63 17.24 -21.94
CA GLN A 215 2.61 18.13 -21.41
C GLN A 215 2.80 18.30 -19.91
N PRO A 216 2.35 19.43 -19.31
CA PRO A 216 2.42 19.60 -17.87
C PRO A 216 1.67 18.48 -17.15
N MET A 217 2.39 17.76 -16.29
CA MET A 217 1.80 16.75 -15.41
C MET A 217 1.11 17.42 -14.22
N LYS A 218 0.00 16.82 -13.80
CA LYS A 218 -0.78 17.18 -12.62
C LYS A 218 -0.40 16.28 -11.45
N PRO A 219 -0.03 16.85 -10.30
CA PRO A 219 0.42 16.10 -9.13
C PRO A 219 -0.76 15.42 -8.41
N LEU A 220 -0.54 14.17 -8.03
CA LEU A 220 -1.43 13.44 -7.13
C LEU A 220 -0.73 13.20 -5.80
N PHE A 221 -1.51 13.29 -4.72
CA PHE A 221 -1.13 12.76 -3.42
C PHE A 221 -2.11 11.67 -2.98
N MET A 222 -1.65 10.75 -2.13
CA MET A 222 -2.47 9.63 -1.67
C MET A 222 -2.96 9.88 -0.23
N ALA A 223 -4.27 9.77 -0.03
CA ALA A 223 -4.88 9.65 1.30
C ALA A 223 -5.45 8.24 1.49
N GLY A 224 -5.03 7.56 2.54
CA GLY A 224 -5.51 6.23 2.89
C GLY A 224 -6.68 6.32 3.86
N VAL A 225 -7.79 5.68 3.52
CA VAL A 225 -8.93 5.51 4.42
C VAL A 225 -9.20 4.03 4.62
N TYR A 226 -9.58 3.64 5.82
CA TYR A 226 -9.74 2.22 6.15
C TYR A 226 -10.88 1.98 7.12
N GLY A 227 -11.50 0.82 6.98
CA GLY A 227 -12.50 0.30 7.89
C GLY A 227 -11.86 -0.07 9.22
N LEU A 228 -12.58 0.21 10.31
CA LEU A 228 -12.18 -0.11 11.67
C LEU A 228 -13.27 -0.92 12.35
N ALA A 229 -12.87 -1.84 13.21
CA ALA A 229 -13.75 -2.46 14.20
C ALA A 229 -13.37 -1.98 15.60
N LEU A 230 -14.35 -1.68 16.43
CA LEU A 230 -14.16 -1.30 17.83
C LEU A 230 -13.85 -2.55 18.66
N LEU A 231 -12.72 -2.52 19.37
CA LEU A 231 -12.33 -3.55 20.33
C LEU A 231 -12.74 -3.18 21.76
N LYS A 232 -12.60 -1.89 22.12
CA LYS A 232 -12.90 -1.38 23.46
C LYS A 232 -13.31 0.09 23.43
N GLY A 233 -14.44 0.42 24.03
CA GLY A 233 -14.96 1.79 24.14
C GLY A 233 -16.49 1.82 24.14
N GLU A 234 -17.08 2.99 24.40
CA GLU A 234 -18.53 3.13 24.49
C GLU A 234 -19.22 3.30 23.12
N HIS A 235 -18.52 3.85 22.11
CA HIS A 235 -19.06 4.08 20.77
C HIS A 235 -18.00 3.91 19.67
N GLY A 236 -18.41 3.44 18.49
CA GLY A 236 -17.52 3.11 17.36
C GLY A 236 -17.02 4.30 16.53
N HIS A 237 -16.97 5.52 17.07
CA HIS A 237 -16.54 6.70 16.29
C HIS A 237 -15.09 7.05 16.60
N PHE A 238 -14.18 6.70 15.68
CA PHE A 238 -12.75 6.91 15.83
C PHE A 238 -12.41 8.40 15.96
N GLY A 239 -11.68 8.77 17.02
CA GLY A 239 -11.17 10.13 17.22
C GLY A 239 -12.22 11.16 17.66
N LYS A 240 -13.48 10.76 17.85
CA LYS A 240 -14.56 11.65 18.31
C LYS A 240 -14.91 11.38 19.78
N GLU A 241 -15.18 12.44 20.55
CA GLU A 241 -15.72 12.36 21.92
C GLU A 241 -17.25 12.20 21.90
N LYS A 242 -17.92 12.88 20.99
CA LYS A 242 -19.34 12.72 20.70
C LYS A 242 -19.54 12.72 19.18
N PRO A 243 -20.29 11.77 18.62
CA PRO A 243 -20.61 11.81 17.20
C PRO A 243 -21.47 13.04 16.87
N SER A 244 -21.16 13.69 15.75
CA SER A 244 -21.89 14.85 15.22
C SER A 244 -23.29 14.48 14.71
N HIS A 245 -23.52 13.21 14.41
CA HIS A 245 -24.78 12.68 13.89
C HIS A 245 -25.13 11.33 14.53
N GLU A 246 -26.43 11.03 14.62
CA GLU A 246 -26.90 9.69 14.96
C GLU A 246 -26.56 8.74 13.79
N GLY A 247 -25.65 7.80 14.03
CA GLY A 247 -25.24 6.80 13.05
C GLY A 247 -24.51 5.66 13.73
N THR A 248 -24.62 4.45 13.19
CA THR A 248 -23.84 3.30 13.64
C THR A 248 -22.38 3.52 13.24
N GLY A 249 -21.53 3.94 14.18
CA GLY A 249 -20.08 3.91 14.00
C GLY A 249 -19.54 2.49 13.78
N CYS A 250 -18.23 2.31 13.91
CA CYS A 250 -17.56 1.03 13.77
C CYS A 250 -18.27 -0.05 14.59
N MET A 251 -18.49 -1.21 13.98
CA MET A 251 -19.04 -2.36 14.67
C MET A 251 -18.12 -2.81 15.81
N MET A 252 -18.69 -3.47 16.82
CA MET A 252 -17.90 -4.22 17.79
C MET A 252 -17.32 -5.46 17.11
N GLY A 253 -16.01 -5.66 17.24
CA GLY A 253 -15.31 -6.79 16.60
C GLY A 253 -14.29 -7.47 17.51
N LYS A 254 -13.55 -8.40 16.91
CA LYS A 254 -12.39 -9.04 17.51
C LYS A 254 -11.22 -8.91 16.55
N ALA A 255 -10.03 -8.61 17.08
CA ALA A 255 -8.84 -8.48 16.27
C ALA A 255 -8.46 -9.81 15.62
N ALA A 256 -8.13 -9.75 14.32
CA ALA A 256 -7.56 -10.86 13.56
C ALA A 256 -6.02 -10.82 13.53
N SER A 257 -5.43 -9.73 14.03
CA SER A 257 -3.98 -9.54 14.17
C SER A 257 -3.66 -8.77 15.45
N ASP A 258 -2.38 -8.67 15.81
CA ASP A 258 -1.94 -7.96 17.02
C ASP A 258 -1.99 -6.42 16.89
N GLY A 259 -2.33 -5.88 15.70
CA GLY A 259 -2.40 -4.45 15.45
C GLY A 259 -3.67 -3.80 15.99
N SER A 260 -3.52 -2.83 16.88
CA SER A 260 -4.62 -1.96 17.34
C SER A 260 -4.26 -0.47 17.30
N TYR A 261 -5.30 0.35 17.23
CA TYR A 261 -5.23 1.81 17.27
C TYR A 261 -5.92 2.29 18.54
N VAL A 262 -5.23 3.10 19.34
CA VAL A 262 -5.85 3.81 20.46
C VAL A 262 -6.08 5.25 20.03
N ASP A 263 -7.33 5.68 20.00
CA ASP A 263 -7.67 7.05 19.63
C ASP A 263 -7.44 8.03 20.80
N PRO A 264 -7.50 9.36 20.57
CA PRO A 264 -7.30 10.36 21.61
C PRO A 264 -8.28 10.28 22.79
N GLN A 265 -9.39 9.56 22.67
CA GLN A 265 -10.36 9.33 23.74
C GLN A 265 -10.10 8.00 24.47
N GLY A 266 -9.03 7.28 24.15
CA GLY A 266 -8.67 6.00 24.76
C GLY A 266 -9.49 4.81 24.25
N LYS A 267 -10.25 4.97 23.16
CA LYS A 267 -10.97 3.87 22.52
C LYS A 267 -10.00 3.07 21.66
N GLU A 268 -10.15 1.75 21.67
CA GLU A 268 -9.27 0.82 20.96
C GLU A 268 -9.98 0.22 19.76
N PHE A 269 -9.33 0.28 18.60
CA PHE A 269 -9.84 -0.22 17.32
C PHE A 269 -8.83 -1.13 16.64
N THR A 270 -9.25 -1.88 15.64
CA THR A 270 -8.35 -2.61 14.74
C THR A 270 -8.76 -2.40 13.28
N GLY A 271 -7.75 -2.35 12.40
CA GLY A 271 -7.95 -2.37 10.95
C GLY A 271 -8.07 -3.79 10.39
N HIS A 272 -7.75 -4.82 11.21
CA HIS A 272 -7.87 -6.22 10.85
C HIS A 272 -8.78 -6.94 11.86
N TRP A 273 -10.00 -7.28 11.45
CA TRP A 273 -10.97 -7.90 12.33
C TRP A 273 -11.45 -9.25 11.81
N ILE A 274 -12.07 -10.02 12.70
CA ILE A 274 -12.69 -11.30 12.38
C ILE A 274 -14.10 -11.06 11.84
N VAL A 275 -14.37 -11.59 10.65
CA VAL A 275 -15.71 -11.73 10.07
C VAL A 275 -16.22 -13.13 10.38
N LYS A 276 -17.34 -13.20 11.09
CA LYS A 276 -18.01 -14.48 11.42
C LYS A 276 -18.76 -15.03 10.21
N PRO A 277 -19.13 -16.33 10.19
CA PRO A 277 -19.98 -16.88 9.15
C PRO A 277 -21.28 -16.07 8.93
N GLY A 278 -21.58 -15.79 7.66
CA GLY A 278 -22.72 -14.98 7.22
C GLY A 278 -22.35 -13.55 6.81
N ARG A 279 -23.39 -12.73 6.63
CA ARG A 279 -23.26 -11.36 6.15
C ARG A 279 -22.91 -10.37 7.26
N GLU A 280 -21.93 -9.52 6.99
CA GLU A 280 -21.50 -8.44 7.87
C GLU A 280 -21.47 -7.11 7.11
N VAL A 281 -21.90 -6.04 7.77
CA VAL A 281 -21.78 -4.66 7.28
C VAL A 281 -21.12 -3.84 8.37
N ASN A 282 -20.03 -3.15 8.02
CA ASN A 282 -19.31 -2.27 8.92
C ASN A 282 -19.21 -0.87 8.32
N ARG A 283 -19.27 0.15 9.17
CA ARG A 283 -19.18 1.56 8.78
C ARG A 283 -18.13 2.27 9.61
N THR A 284 -17.30 3.07 8.97
CA THR A 284 -16.26 3.85 9.64
C THR A 284 -16.32 5.29 9.17
N ASP A 285 -16.43 6.21 10.12
CA ASP A 285 -16.22 7.63 9.83
C ASP A 285 -14.74 7.84 9.47
N VAL A 286 -14.49 8.21 8.22
CA VAL A 286 -13.13 8.38 7.67
C VAL A 286 -12.80 9.85 7.44
N THR A 287 -13.62 10.78 7.91
CA THR A 287 -13.44 12.23 7.72
C THR A 287 -12.06 12.68 8.21
N THR A 288 -11.66 12.25 9.40
CA THR A 288 -10.36 12.58 10.00
C THR A 288 -9.20 11.83 9.37
N MET A 289 -9.44 10.67 8.73
CA MET A 289 -8.43 9.93 7.98
C MET A 289 -8.15 10.57 6.61
N MET A 290 -9.22 11.03 5.93
CA MET A 290 -9.08 11.78 4.68
C MET A 290 -8.35 13.11 4.91
N ASN A 291 -8.66 13.78 6.02
CA ASN A 291 -8.00 15.01 6.48
C ASN A 291 -7.75 16.02 5.34
N LEU A 292 -8.77 16.28 4.53
CA LEU A 292 -8.60 17.05 3.30
C LEU A 292 -8.13 18.49 3.61
N PRO A 293 -6.99 18.94 3.07
CA PRO A 293 -6.47 20.28 3.33
C PRO A 293 -7.28 21.37 2.60
N PHE A 294 -7.96 21.00 1.51
CA PHE A 294 -8.74 21.86 0.62
C PHE A 294 -9.71 21.01 -0.23
N ASP A 295 -10.72 21.64 -0.83
CA ASP A 295 -11.60 20.99 -1.80
C ASP A 295 -10.80 20.54 -3.02
N THR A 296 -11.00 19.30 -3.45
CA THR A 296 -10.21 18.71 -4.53
C THR A 296 -10.99 17.64 -5.29
N THR A 297 -10.31 16.92 -6.17
CA THR A 297 -10.85 15.81 -6.95
C THR A 297 -10.00 14.57 -6.74
N ILE A 298 -10.66 13.42 -6.59
CA ILE A 298 -10.02 12.10 -6.63
C ILE A 298 -9.95 11.68 -8.10
N HIS A 299 -8.77 11.27 -8.56
CA HIS A 299 -8.51 10.86 -9.95
C HIS A 299 -8.25 9.36 -10.10
N TYR A 300 -7.89 8.69 -9.01
CA TYR A 300 -7.78 7.24 -8.95
C TYR A 300 -8.19 6.75 -7.56
N ILE A 301 -8.80 5.56 -7.48
CA ILE A 301 -9.04 4.86 -6.22
C ILE A 301 -8.55 3.42 -6.37
N ALA A 302 -7.56 3.04 -5.57
CA ALA A 302 -7.19 1.63 -5.38
C ALA A 302 -7.92 1.09 -4.15
N VAL A 303 -8.32 -0.18 -4.20
CA VAL A 303 -9.06 -0.82 -3.11
C VAL A 303 -8.34 -2.09 -2.69
N HIS A 304 -8.10 -2.20 -1.38
CA HIS A 304 -7.54 -3.39 -0.76
C HIS A 304 -8.59 -4.01 0.17
N LEU A 305 -8.92 -5.27 -0.12
CA LEU A 305 -9.90 -6.05 0.61
C LEU A 305 -9.35 -7.45 0.85
N HIS A 306 -9.85 -8.10 1.90
CA HIS A 306 -9.63 -9.51 2.13
C HIS A 306 -10.74 -10.37 1.46
N PRO A 307 -10.55 -11.69 1.35
CA PRO A 307 -11.58 -12.60 0.82
C PRO A 307 -12.93 -12.41 1.51
N PHE A 308 -14.01 -12.80 0.82
CA PHE A 308 -15.40 -12.65 1.27
C PHE A 308 -15.97 -11.23 1.27
N ALA A 309 -15.16 -10.19 1.01
CA ALA A 309 -15.70 -8.85 0.77
C ALA A 309 -16.64 -8.89 -0.44
N GLU A 310 -17.83 -8.31 -0.36
CA GLU A 310 -18.75 -8.07 -1.49
C GLU A 310 -18.51 -6.69 -2.11
N SER A 311 -18.28 -5.68 -1.25
CA SER A 311 -18.07 -4.30 -1.68
C SER A 311 -17.43 -3.41 -0.62
N LEU A 312 -16.85 -2.31 -1.10
CA LEU A 312 -16.39 -1.19 -0.28
C LEU A 312 -16.90 0.12 -0.89
N THR A 313 -17.58 0.94 -0.11
CA THR A 313 -18.25 2.17 -0.59
C THR A 313 -17.80 3.37 0.21
N LEU A 314 -17.36 4.42 -0.47
CA LEU A 314 -17.11 5.74 0.10
C LEU A 314 -18.35 6.62 -0.11
N ILE A 315 -18.87 7.15 0.99
CA ILE A 315 -20.11 7.93 1.04
C ILE A 315 -19.79 9.32 1.59
N ASP A 316 -20.28 10.35 0.91
CA ASP A 316 -20.33 11.71 1.42
C ASP A 316 -21.58 11.85 2.28
N ARG A 317 -21.39 11.90 3.59
CA ARG A 317 -22.49 11.97 4.56
C ARG A 317 -23.13 13.37 4.64
N THR A 318 -22.45 14.40 4.15
CA THR A 318 -23.01 15.76 4.10
C THR A 318 -24.09 15.85 3.04
N THR A 319 -23.88 15.23 1.88
CA THR A 319 -24.84 15.22 0.77
C THR A 319 -25.73 13.97 0.74
N GLY A 320 -25.27 12.88 1.35
CA GLY A 320 -25.91 11.55 1.26
C GLY A 320 -25.56 10.79 -0.03
N GLU A 321 -24.63 11.31 -0.83
CA GLU A 321 -24.26 10.72 -2.12
C GLU A 321 -23.13 9.69 -1.99
N THR A 322 -23.16 8.66 -2.83
CA THR A 322 -22.02 7.75 -2.99
C THR A 322 -20.94 8.44 -3.82
N VAL A 323 -19.74 8.59 -3.26
CA VAL A 323 -18.56 9.07 -3.99
C VAL A 323 -18.04 7.98 -4.93
N TYR A 324 -17.93 6.74 -4.41
CA TYR A 324 -17.49 5.58 -5.18
C TYR A 324 -17.90 4.28 -4.47
N SER A 325 -18.22 3.23 -5.25
CA SER A 325 -18.47 1.88 -4.74
C SER A 325 -17.68 0.87 -5.56
N ALA A 326 -16.77 0.15 -4.92
CA ALA A 326 -16.06 -0.98 -5.52
C ALA A 326 -16.82 -2.28 -5.26
N LYS A 327 -16.98 -3.12 -6.29
CA LYS A 327 -17.40 -4.51 -6.15
C LYS A 327 -16.20 -5.44 -6.29
N THR A 328 -16.39 -6.65 -5.81
CA THR A 328 -15.38 -7.70 -5.86
C THR A 328 -15.93 -8.94 -6.55
N ARG A 329 -15.01 -9.83 -6.93
CA ARG A 329 -15.35 -11.19 -7.34
C ARG A 329 -14.41 -12.14 -6.63
N GLN A 330 -14.96 -13.16 -5.98
CA GLN A 330 -14.17 -14.21 -5.32
C GLN A 330 -13.57 -15.18 -6.36
N LEU A 331 -12.52 -15.91 -5.96
CA LEU A 331 -12.05 -17.07 -6.72
C LEU A 331 -13.08 -18.19 -6.68
N GLU A 332 -13.24 -18.89 -7.80
CA GLU A 332 -14.16 -20.03 -7.86
C GLU A 332 -13.56 -21.24 -7.14
N GLY A 333 -14.33 -21.83 -6.21
CA GLY A 333 -13.94 -23.03 -5.47
C GLY A 333 -12.73 -22.87 -4.54
N LYS A 334 -12.30 -21.64 -4.27
CA LYS A 334 -11.11 -21.30 -3.47
C LYS A 334 -11.36 -20.07 -2.61
N ILE A 335 -10.57 -19.88 -1.56
CA ILE A 335 -10.52 -18.64 -0.78
C ILE A 335 -9.62 -17.64 -1.51
N GLY A 336 -10.13 -16.45 -1.81
CA GLY A 336 -9.37 -15.37 -2.43
C GLY A 336 -10.21 -14.45 -3.30
N LEU A 337 -9.64 -13.29 -3.64
CA LEU A 337 -10.25 -12.32 -4.55
C LEU A 337 -9.70 -12.51 -5.97
N ALA A 338 -10.58 -12.77 -6.92
CA ALA A 338 -10.26 -12.80 -8.34
C ALA A 338 -10.22 -11.40 -8.96
N HIS A 339 -10.99 -10.45 -8.40
CA HIS A 339 -11.09 -9.09 -8.90
C HIS A 339 -11.57 -8.14 -7.79
N VAL A 340 -11.06 -6.92 -7.81
CA VAL A 340 -11.53 -5.78 -7.02
C VAL A 340 -11.59 -4.57 -7.95
N ASP A 341 -12.73 -3.89 -7.99
CA ASP A 341 -12.89 -2.69 -8.80
C ASP A 341 -11.99 -1.54 -8.33
N SER A 342 -11.48 -0.77 -9.29
CA SER A 342 -10.77 0.49 -9.06
C SER A 342 -11.43 1.63 -9.85
N PHE A 343 -11.16 2.85 -9.44
CA PHE A 343 -11.61 4.07 -10.13
C PHE A 343 -10.44 4.73 -10.85
N SER A 344 -10.67 5.26 -12.05
CA SER A 344 -9.71 6.08 -12.79
C SER A 344 -10.46 7.10 -13.67
N SER A 345 -10.15 8.40 -13.51
CA SER A 345 -10.79 9.46 -14.30
C SER A 345 -9.90 10.70 -14.43
N GLU A 346 -9.77 11.23 -15.65
CA GLU A 346 -9.10 12.52 -15.90
C GLU A 346 -9.89 13.71 -15.34
N GLU A 347 -11.23 13.61 -15.32
CA GLU A 347 -12.12 14.62 -14.73
C GLU A 347 -12.10 14.54 -13.20
N GLY A 348 -12.06 13.32 -12.68
CA GLY A 348 -12.10 13.01 -11.25
C GLY A 348 -13.49 13.15 -10.63
N VAL A 349 -13.60 12.76 -9.36
CA VAL A 349 -14.80 12.95 -8.53
C VAL A 349 -14.49 13.97 -7.43
N LYS A 350 -15.39 14.93 -7.22
CA LYS A 350 -15.18 16.02 -6.26
C LYS A 350 -15.30 15.53 -4.83
N VAL A 351 -14.43 16.04 -3.97
CA VAL A 351 -14.50 15.90 -2.52
C VAL A 351 -14.16 17.25 -1.88
N TYR A 352 -14.89 17.58 -0.83
CA TYR A 352 -14.86 18.86 -0.14
C TYR A 352 -14.30 18.71 1.27
N LYS A 353 -13.54 19.72 1.69
CA LYS A 353 -12.83 19.75 2.98
C LYS A 353 -13.78 19.78 4.18
N ASP A 354 -14.91 20.45 4.02
CA ASP A 354 -15.91 20.68 5.07
C ASP A 354 -17.02 19.62 5.09
N HIS A 355 -16.90 18.58 4.27
CA HIS A 355 -17.83 17.45 4.26
C HIS A 355 -17.39 16.33 5.22
N GLU A 356 -18.36 15.53 5.67
CA GLU A 356 -18.12 14.30 6.42
C GLU A 356 -18.17 13.09 5.49
N TYR A 357 -17.28 12.11 5.71
CA TYR A 357 -17.18 10.91 4.88
C TYR A 357 -17.25 9.64 5.70
N GLU A 358 -17.89 8.63 5.13
CA GLU A 358 -18.00 7.30 5.71
C GLU A 358 -17.56 6.23 4.71
N LEU A 359 -16.88 5.22 5.22
CA LEU A 359 -16.52 4.03 4.49
C LEU A 359 -17.40 2.87 4.97
N GLU A 360 -18.16 2.27 4.06
CA GLU A 360 -18.99 1.10 4.32
C GLU A 360 -18.38 -0.13 3.67
N SER A 361 -18.02 -1.13 4.47
CA SER A 361 -17.58 -2.44 3.99
C SER A 361 -18.68 -3.48 4.17
N VAL A 362 -18.80 -4.38 3.20
CA VAL A 362 -19.75 -5.49 3.21
C VAL A 362 -18.99 -6.77 2.96
N TYR A 363 -19.19 -7.76 3.82
CA TYR A 363 -18.60 -9.11 3.72
C TYR A 363 -19.69 -10.17 3.78
N GLU A 364 -19.51 -11.28 3.07
CA GLU A 364 -20.33 -12.49 3.14
C GLU A 364 -19.41 -13.71 3.32
N ASN A 365 -19.18 -14.11 4.58
CA ASN A 365 -18.32 -15.24 4.89
C ASN A 365 -19.08 -16.56 4.79
N THR A 366 -18.80 -17.34 3.74
CA THR A 366 -19.49 -18.60 3.44
C THR A 366 -18.80 -19.85 4.00
N THR A 367 -17.70 -19.74 4.76
CA THR A 367 -16.87 -20.91 5.11
C THR A 367 -17.30 -21.65 6.37
N GLY A 368 -18.29 -21.16 7.11
CA GLY A 368 -18.72 -21.76 8.38
C GLY A 368 -17.71 -21.63 9.52
N GLU A 369 -16.59 -20.95 9.30
CA GLU A 369 -15.54 -20.63 10.27
C GLU A 369 -15.20 -19.14 10.22
N ASP A 370 -14.57 -18.63 11.27
CA ASP A 370 -14.10 -17.24 11.36
C ASP A 370 -13.04 -16.95 10.28
N GLN A 371 -13.13 -15.80 9.62
CA GLN A 371 -12.16 -15.34 8.62
C GLN A 371 -11.61 -13.96 8.96
N ASP A 372 -10.38 -13.69 8.55
CA ASP A 372 -9.78 -12.36 8.71
C ASP A 372 -10.26 -11.39 7.63
N SER A 373 -10.33 -10.11 7.98
CA SER A 373 -10.77 -9.05 7.08
C SER A 373 -9.96 -7.78 7.24
N MET A 374 -9.91 -6.99 6.17
CA MET A 374 -9.37 -5.63 6.13
C MET A 374 -10.05 -4.88 5.00
N ALA A 375 -10.39 -3.61 5.18
CA ALA A 375 -10.97 -2.80 4.11
C ALA A 375 -10.26 -1.45 4.00
N VAL A 376 -9.66 -1.15 2.86
CA VAL A 376 -8.90 0.07 2.62
C VAL A 376 -9.23 0.63 1.25
N MET A 377 -9.42 1.96 1.16
CA MET A 377 -9.31 2.70 -0.09
C MET A 377 -8.10 3.61 -0.04
N LEU A 378 -7.32 3.62 -1.12
CA LEU A 378 -6.24 4.57 -1.36
C LEU A 378 -6.73 5.58 -2.38
N LEU A 379 -6.98 6.80 -1.92
CA LEU A 379 -7.55 7.88 -2.71
C LEU A 379 -6.41 8.72 -3.28
N TYR A 380 -6.31 8.80 -4.61
CA TYR A 380 -5.29 9.62 -5.27
C TYR A 380 -5.92 10.95 -5.68
N LEU A 381 -5.63 11.99 -4.90
CA LEU A 381 -6.25 13.29 -4.99
C LEU A 381 -5.34 14.30 -5.69
N HIS A 382 -5.93 15.23 -6.44
CA HIS A 382 -5.19 16.31 -7.06
C HIS A 382 -4.55 17.23 -6.00
N ASP A 383 -3.23 17.35 -6.03
CA ASP A 383 -2.50 18.27 -5.16
C ASP A 383 -2.46 19.68 -5.73
N LYS A 384 -3.41 20.53 -5.31
CA LYS A 384 -3.46 21.94 -5.73
C LYS A 384 -2.37 22.81 -5.08
N GLN A 385 -1.68 22.29 -4.05
CA GLN A 385 -0.65 23.01 -3.31
C GLN A 385 0.76 22.61 -3.73
N PHE A 386 0.92 21.51 -4.48
CA PHE A 386 2.21 21.14 -5.02
C PHE A 386 2.77 22.26 -5.91
N THR A 387 3.97 22.70 -5.57
CA THR A 387 4.74 23.65 -6.39
C THR A 387 5.97 22.96 -6.93
N ARG A 388 6.25 23.23 -8.20
CA ARG A 388 7.51 22.80 -8.82
C ARG A 388 8.62 23.65 -8.22
N THR A 389 9.26 23.19 -7.16
CA THR A 389 10.46 23.87 -6.64
C THR A 389 11.54 23.78 -7.72
N PRO A 390 12.06 24.91 -8.24
CA PRO A 390 13.19 24.87 -9.16
C PRO A 390 14.36 24.16 -8.46
N VAL A 391 15.01 23.23 -9.16
CA VAL A 391 16.31 22.72 -8.71
C VAL A 391 17.20 23.94 -8.53
N ALA A 392 17.68 24.19 -7.31
CA ALA A 392 18.69 25.21 -7.10
C ALA A 392 19.87 24.81 -7.99
N THR A 393 20.08 25.52 -9.09
CA THR A 393 21.27 25.36 -9.93
C THR A 393 22.46 25.52 -9.00
N GLN A 394 23.15 24.42 -8.69
CA GLN A 394 24.46 24.52 -8.09
C GLN A 394 25.29 25.42 -9.01
N PRO A 395 25.88 26.52 -8.51
CA PRO A 395 26.76 27.33 -9.33
C PRO A 395 27.84 26.40 -9.86
N ALA A 396 28.01 26.41 -11.19
CA ALA A 396 29.03 25.62 -11.87
C ALA A 396 30.35 25.80 -11.13
N ALA A 397 30.99 24.69 -10.75
CA ALA A 397 32.27 24.71 -10.07
C ALA A 397 33.22 25.60 -10.88
N ALA A 398 33.67 26.70 -10.26
CA ALA A 398 34.60 27.61 -10.90
C ALA A 398 35.84 26.80 -11.34
N PRO A 399 36.33 26.98 -12.58
CA PRO A 399 37.51 26.27 -13.04
C PRO A 399 38.66 26.57 -12.09
N SER A 400 39.25 25.52 -11.52
CA SER A 400 40.40 25.64 -10.64
C SER A 400 41.56 26.25 -11.44
N SER A 401 41.84 27.53 -11.17
CA SER A 401 43.03 28.18 -11.69
C SER A 401 44.25 27.59 -10.97
N SER A 402 44.87 26.56 -11.56
CA SER A 402 46.20 26.12 -11.18
C SER A 402 47.20 27.21 -11.54
N SER A 403 47.47 28.12 -10.60
CA SER A 403 48.62 29.03 -10.66
C SER A 403 49.86 28.23 -10.27
N SER A 404 50.58 27.74 -11.28
CA SER A 404 51.98 27.35 -11.16
C SER A 404 52.83 28.63 -11.13
N ALA A 405 53.27 29.04 -9.94
CA ALA A 405 54.35 30.01 -9.78
C ALA A 405 55.69 29.28 -9.81
N LYS A 406 56.60 29.81 -10.62
CA LYS A 406 58.01 29.43 -10.74
C LYS A 406 58.83 29.91 -9.54
#